data_AF-A0A937IQJ2-F1
#
_entry.id   AF-A0A937IQJ2-F1
#
_cell.length_a   1.000
_cell.length_b   1.000
_cell.length_c   1.000
_cell.angle_alpha   90.00
_cell.angle_beta   90.00
_cell.angle_gamma   90.00
#
_symmetry.space_group_name_H-M   'P 1'
#
loop_
_entity.id
_entity.type
_entity.pdbx_description
1 polymer ?
#
loop_
_entity_poly.entity_id
_entity_poly.type
_entity_poly.pdbx_seq_one_letter_code
_entity_poly.pdbx_strand_id
1 'polypeptide(L)'
;VFLRDTVRTLGLNSFVWSDRVEDICEMDSDVITARALAPLKKLLFFSNRHLKKGGFCVFLKGESYKDEIKEALECWSFSIKIKESVTNPLSAMLIISDLEKR
;
A
#
# COMPACT_ATOMS: atom_id res chain seq x y z
N VAL A 1 -8.90 13.46 14.96
CA VAL A 1 -9.31 14.88 14.85
C VAL A 1 -8.45 15.66 13.85
N PHE A 2 -7.11 15.61 13.95
CA PHE A 2 -6.18 16.34 13.06
C PHE A 2 -6.48 16.22 11.55
N LEU A 3 -6.45 15.02 10.98
CA LEU A 3 -6.60 14.84 9.52
C LEU A 3 -7.95 15.34 8.97
N ARG A 4 -9.05 15.19 9.73
CA ARG A 4 -10.37 15.71 9.33
C ARG A 4 -10.38 17.23 9.29
N ASP A 5 -9.76 17.87 10.28
CA ASP A 5 -9.66 19.32 10.28
C ASP A 5 -8.76 19.84 9.15
N THR A 6 -7.64 19.16 8.87
CA THR A 6 -6.79 19.48 7.70
C THR A 6 -7.55 19.40 6.39
N VAL A 7 -8.34 18.35 6.16
CA VAL A 7 -9.20 18.21 4.97
C VAL A 7 -10.19 19.36 4.85
N ARG A 8 -10.86 19.72 5.95
CA ARG A 8 -11.83 20.82 5.98
C ARG A 8 -11.17 22.17 5.69
N THR A 9 -10.07 22.46 6.38
CA THR A 9 -9.35 23.75 6.29
C THR A 9 -8.76 23.96 4.89
N LEU A 10 -8.30 22.90 4.23
CA LEU A 10 -7.75 22.95 2.87
C LEU A 10 -8.80 22.77 1.77
N GLY A 11 -10.07 22.52 2.12
CA GLY A 11 -11.16 22.32 1.14
C GLY A 11 -10.94 21.11 0.24
N LEU A 12 -10.33 20.03 0.74
CA LEU A 12 -9.99 18.85 -0.05
C LEU A 12 -11.19 17.94 -0.25
N ASN A 13 -11.31 17.38 -1.46
CA ASN A 13 -12.24 16.28 -1.73
C ASN A 13 -11.65 14.95 -1.24
N SER A 14 -11.64 14.74 0.08
CA SER A 14 -11.02 13.58 0.71
C SER A 14 -11.83 13.11 1.93
N PHE A 15 -11.83 11.80 2.16
CA PHE A 15 -12.51 11.18 3.30
C PHE A 15 -11.48 10.64 4.30
N VAL A 16 -11.74 10.83 5.60
CA VAL A 16 -10.88 10.34 6.67
C VAL A 16 -11.63 9.33 7.54
N TRP A 17 -11.25 8.07 7.35
CA TRP A 17 -11.66 6.95 8.18
C TRP A 17 -10.72 6.84 9.38
N SER A 18 -11.28 6.80 10.58
CA SER A 18 -10.52 6.71 11.84
C SER A 18 -10.76 5.34 12.46
N ASP A 19 -10.39 4.31 11.71
CA ASP A 19 -10.62 2.91 12.06
C ASP A 19 -9.44 2.07 11.57
N ARG A 20 -9.37 0.79 11.95
CA ARG A 20 -8.36 -0.13 11.43
C ARG A 20 -8.73 -0.54 10.01
N VAL A 21 -7.72 -0.69 9.15
CA VAL A 21 -7.94 -1.03 7.73
C VAL A 21 -8.57 -2.41 7.54
N GLU A 22 -8.37 -3.32 8.51
CA GLU A 22 -9.00 -4.63 8.57
C GLU A 22 -10.50 -4.60 8.94
N ASP A 23 -10.95 -3.54 9.60
CA ASP A 23 -12.30 -3.43 10.17
C ASP A 23 -13.26 -2.64 9.27
N ILE A 24 -12.74 -1.91 8.27
CA ILE A 24 -13.54 -1.17 7.30
C ILE A 24 -14.06 -2.06 6.16
N CYS A 25 -15.16 -1.62 5.54
CA CYS A 25 -15.69 -2.25 4.33
C CYS A 25 -14.70 -2.12 3.16
N GLU A 26 -14.82 -3.02 2.20
CA GLU A 26 -14.02 -3.00 0.97
C GLU A 26 -14.21 -1.66 0.25
N MET A 27 -13.11 -1.06 -0.18
CA MET A 27 -13.12 0.28 -0.80
C MET A 27 -13.11 0.26 -2.33
N ASP A 28 -12.93 -0.89 -2.98
CA ASP A 28 -12.81 -1.04 -4.44
C ASP A 28 -11.87 -0.01 -5.08
N SER A 29 -10.71 0.21 -4.45
CA SER A 29 -9.78 1.28 -4.83
C SER A 29 -9.01 0.93 -6.10
N ASP A 30 -8.89 1.89 -7.03
CA ASP A 30 -8.02 1.79 -8.21
C ASP A 30 -6.55 1.65 -7.85
N VAL A 31 -6.13 2.44 -6.85
CA VAL A 31 -4.75 2.56 -6.41
C VAL A 31 -4.71 2.57 -4.90
N ILE A 32 -3.89 1.70 -4.31
CA ILE A 32 -3.62 1.70 -2.87
C ILE A 32 -2.20 2.17 -2.64
N THR A 33 -1.98 3.08 -1.69
CA THR A 33 -0.64 3.48 -1.26
C THR A 33 -0.52 3.50 0.25
N ALA A 34 0.68 3.23 0.74
CA ALA A 34 1.00 3.28 2.16
C ALA A 34 2.48 3.60 2.36
N ARG A 35 2.78 4.29 3.46
CA ARG A 35 4.14 4.59 3.94
C ARG A 35 4.22 4.29 5.42
N ALA A 36 5.30 3.63 5.85
CA ALA A 36 5.62 3.35 7.26
C ALA A 36 4.49 2.63 8.05
N LEU A 37 3.65 1.85 7.36
CA LEU A 37 2.48 1.22 7.96
C LEU A 37 2.75 -0.21 8.48
N ALA A 38 3.39 -1.06 7.67
CA ALA A 38 3.66 -2.46 8.00
C ALA A 38 4.67 -3.10 7.02
N PRO A 39 5.23 -4.29 7.33
CA PRO A 39 5.94 -5.12 6.36
C PRO A 39 5.09 -5.48 5.14
N LEU A 40 5.71 -5.73 3.99
CA LEU A 40 5.05 -5.88 2.70
C LEU A 40 4.00 -7.00 2.71
N LYS A 41 4.33 -8.16 3.28
CA LYS A 41 3.40 -9.29 3.43
C LYS A 41 2.08 -8.90 4.09
N LYS A 42 2.14 -8.08 5.15
CA LYS A 42 0.96 -7.58 5.86
C LYS A 42 0.23 -6.48 5.08
N LEU A 43 0.97 -5.63 4.37
CA LEU A 43 0.37 -4.64 3.47
C LEU A 43 -0.43 -5.30 2.34
N LEU A 44 0.10 -6.36 1.73
CA LEU A 44 -0.59 -7.11 0.68
C LEU A 44 -1.87 -7.76 1.22
N PHE A 45 -1.86 -8.27 2.46
CA PHE A 45 -3.07 -8.77 3.10
C PHE A 45 -4.18 -7.71 3.20
N PHE A 46 -3.84 -6.50 3.65
CA PHE A 46 -4.80 -5.39 3.69
C PHE A 46 -5.24 -4.96 2.29
N SER A 47 -4.29 -4.90 1.36
CA SER A 47 -4.52 -4.39 0.01
C SER A 47 -5.40 -5.33 -0.80
N ASN A 48 -5.23 -6.64 -0.67
CA ASN A 48 -6.05 -7.63 -1.38
C ASN A 48 -7.55 -7.49 -1.09
N ARG A 49 -7.94 -6.99 0.08
CA ARG A 49 -9.34 -6.73 0.44
C ARG A 49 -9.89 -5.44 -0.17
N HIS A 50 -9.04 -4.43 -0.33
CA HIS A 50 -9.47 -3.08 -0.74
C HIS A 50 -9.21 -2.77 -2.20
N LEU A 51 -8.37 -3.57 -2.87
CA LEU A 51 -7.94 -3.34 -4.23
C LEU A 51 -8.97 -3.92 -5.19
N LYS A 52 -9.46 -3.08 -6.09
CA LYS A 52 -10.33 -3.57 -7.16
C LYS A 52 -9.58 -4.47 -8.13
N LYS A 53 -10.30 -5.33 -8.85
CA LYS A 53 -9.72 -6.11 -9.96
C LYS A 53 -9.10 -5.18 -11.01
N GLY A 54 -7.84 -5.44 -11.37
CA GLY A 54 -7.06 -4.62 -12.30
C GLY A 54 -6.48 -3.32 -11.69
N GLY A 55 -6.68 -3.09 -10.39
CA GLY A 55 -5.98 -2.04 -9.65
C GLY A 55 -4.52 -2.40 -9.37
N PHE A 56 -3.78 -1.45 -8.82
CA PHE A 56 -2.39 -1.68 -8.39
C PHE A 56 -2.06 -0.95 -7.09
N CYS A 57 -1.00 -1.41 -6.42
CA CYS A 57 -0.49 -0.82 -5.19
C CYS A 57 0.82 -0.07 -5.44
N VAL A 58 1.04 1.02 -4.72
CA VAL A 58 2.30 1.78 -4.72
C VAL A 58 2.80 1.91 -3.28
N PHE A 59 3.88 1.20 -2.95
CA PHE A 59 4.45 1.21 -1.60
C PHE A 59 5.85 1.79 -1.59
N LEU A 60 6.08 2.70 -0.65
CA LEU A 60 7.42 3.23 -0.37
C LEU A 60 8.07 2.36 0.70
N LYS A 61 9.18 1.71 0.35
CA LYS A 61 9.91 0.78 1.22
C LYS A 61 11.36 1.22 1.40
N GLY A 62 11.89 0.97 2.60
CA GLY A 62 13.27 1.27 2.97
C GLY A 62 14.24 0.15 2.55
N GLU A 63 15.41 0.13 3.17
CA GLU A 63 16.52 -0.79 2.86
C GLU A 63 16.15 -2.28 2.82
N SER A 64 15.22 -2.71 3.67
CA SER A 64 14.81 -4.12 3.78
C SER A 64 13.82 -4.56 2.71
N TYR A 65 13.48 -3.72 1.72
CA TYR A 65 12.42 -4.01 0.74
C TYR A 65 12.64 -5.32 -0.01
N LYS A 66 13.90 -5.69 -0.30
CA LYS A 66 14.23 -6.92 -1.03
C LYS A 66 13.88 -8.17 -0.25
N ASP A 67 14.12 -8.17 1.06
CA ASP A 67 13.80 -9.31 1.92
C ASP A 67 12.29 -9.37 2.19
N GLU A 68 11.65 -8.21 2.37
CA GLU A 68 10.19 -8.13 2.46
C GLU A 68 9.48 -8.67 1.20
N ILE A 69 10.05 -8.47 -0.01
CA ILE A 69 9.54 -9.06 -1.26
C ILE A 69 9.64 -10.58 -1.20
N LYS A 70 10.79 -11.14 -0.77
CA LYS A 70 10.96 -12.59 -0.67
C LYS A 70 9.94 -13.21 0.28
N GLU A 71 9.77 -12.63 1.47
CA GLU A 71 8.79 -13.10 2.45
C GLU A 71 7.34 -12.98 1.95
N ALA A 72 7.04 -11.94 1.17
CA ALA A 72 5.71 -11.76 0.58
C ALA A 72 5.42 -12.83 -0.49
N LEU A 73 6.40 -13.18 -1.31
CA LEU A 73 6.27 -14.20 -2.36
C LEU A 73 6.01 -15.62 -1.83
N GLU A 74 6.24 -15.89 -0.55
CA GLU A 74 5.87 -17.17 0.07
C GLU A 74 4.35 -17.37 0.16
N CYS A 75 3.59 -16.29 0.35
CA CYS A 75 2.14 -16.35 0.57
C CYS A 75 1.31 -15.70 -0.54
N TRP A 76 1.95 -14.95 -1.44
CA TRP A 76 1.28 -14.15 -2.46
C TRP A 76 1.89 -14.39 -3.84
N SER A 77 1.05 -14.32 -4.86
CA SER A 77 1.43 -14.17 -6.26
C SER A 77 1.14 -12.73 -6.68
N PHE A 78 2.12 -12.07 -7.30
CA PHE A 78 1.94 -10.70 -7.80
C PHE A 78 3.02 -10.33 -8.82
N SER A 79 2.69 -9.38 -9.69
CA SER A 79 3.63 -8.68 -10.56
C SER A 79 4.23 -7.50 -9.80
N ILE A 80 5.53 -7.24 -9.95
CA ILE A 80 6.21 -6.12 -9.29
C ILE A 80 7.10 -5.33 -10.24
N LYS A 81 7.00 -4.00 -10.20
CA LYS A 81 7.96 -3.07 -10.80
C LYS A 81 8.61 -2.27 -9.69
N ILE A 82 9.95 -2.25 -9.69
CA ILE A 82 10.76 -1.60 -8.67
C ILE A 82 11.34 -0.32 -9.29
N LYS A 83 11.11 0.81 -8.63
CA LYS A 83 11.72 2.09 -8.99
C LYS A 83 12.61 2.54 -7.85
N GLU A 84 13.91 2.63 -8.13
CA GLU A 84 14.90 3.11 -7.18
C GLU A 84 14.57 4.54 -6.75
N SER A 85 14.78 4.82 -5.46
CA SER A 85 14.56 6.15 -4.93
C SER A 85 15.66 7.11 -5.37
N VAL A 86 15.25 8.30 -5.81
CA VAL A 86 16.17 9.38 -6.21
C VAL A 86 16.86 10.00 -4.99
N THR A 87 16.23 9.94 -3.82
CA THR A 87 16.71 10.62 -2.61
C THR A 87 17.49 9.72 -1.65
N ASN A 88 17.30 8.40 -1.73
CA ASN A 88 18.00 7.42 -0.89
C ASN A 88 18.23 6.14 -1.69
N PRO A 89 19.49 5.80 -2.04
CA PRO A 89 19.81 4.60 -2.83
C PRO A 89 19.36 3.28 -2.19
N LEU A 90 19.14 3.27 -0.86
CA LEU A 90 18.71 2.08 -0.14
C LEU A 90 17.19 1.92 -0.16
N SER A 91 16.40 2.92 -0.56
CA SER A 91 14.95 2.83 -0.61
C SER A 91 14.42 2.64 -2.04
N ALA A 92 13.22 2.06 -2.14
CA ALA A 92 12.57 1.83 -3.42
C ALA A 92 11.06 2.06 -3.33
N MET A 93 10.50 2.48 -4.45
CA MET A 93 9.07 2.45 -4.71
C MET A 93 8.72 1.14 -5.39
N LEU A 94 7.81 0.39 -4.78
CA LEU A 94 7.29 -0.87 -5.31
C LEU A 94 5.92 -0.61 -5.92
N ILE A 95 5.75 -0.94 -7.20
CA ILE A 95 4.47 -0.92 -7.90
C ILE A 95 4.04 -2.38 -8.08
N ILE A 96 2.94 -2.77 -7.46
CA ILE A 96 2.49 -4.16 -7.39
C ILE A 96 1.12 -4.31 -8.05
N SER A 97 0.98 -5.25 -8.97
CA SER A 97 -0.27 -5.58 -9.67
C SER A 97 -0.53 -7.09 -9.64
N ASP A 98 -1.71 -7.50 -10.12
CA ASP A 98 -2.08 -8.92 -10.26
C ASP A 98 -1.96 -9.67 -8.91
N LEU A 99 -2.40 -9.03 -7.83
CA LEU A 99 -2.26 -9.54 -6.47
C LEU A 99 -3.26 -10.68 -6.23
N GLU A 100 -2.74 -11.86 -5.94
CA GLU A 100 -3.50 -13.06 -5.64
C GLU A 100 -2.91 -13.81 -4.45
N LYS A 101 -3.77 -14.40 -3.62
CA LYS A 101 -3.34 -15.24 -2.50
C LYS A 101 -2.94 -16.62 -3.03
N ARG A 102 -1.80 -17.15 -2.57
CA ARG A 102 -1.39 -18.53 -2.86
C ARG A 102 -2.18 -19.55 -2.03
#